data_AF-A0A932GMI0-F1
#
_entry.id   AF-A0A932GMI0-F1
#
_cell.length_a   1.000
_cell.length_b   1.000
_cell.length_c   1.000
_cell.angle_alpha   90.00
_cell.angle_beta   90.00
_cell.angle_gamma   90.00
#
_symmetry.space_group_name_H-M   'P 1'
#
loop_
_entity.id
_entity.type
_entity.pdbx_description
1 polymer ?
#
loop_
_entity_poly.entity_id
_entity_poly.type
_entity_poly.pdbx_seq_one_letter_code
_entity_poly.pdbx_strand_id
1 'polypeptide(L)'
;LHSKDGEKLEIASEVEARAIVEDLRRYPALVREIQQRERRRNPVPPFTTSTLQQEAARQLRFSAKRTMAVAQRLYEGVDVGQEGPVGLITYMRTDSVRLAAEAQAEARDYVAQRIGAEFLPEAPPQYRSKKGAQEAHEAIRPTSVWRHPEDLSPFLEKDDLALYRLIWNRYVASQMAPAVLDMTTVIIEAGPYELRATGSVVKFAGFMQLYIEGRDEEAQPPGANGEEEGEGILFPPLRQGENLGLLEVTPSQHFTQPPPRYTEASLVKELEQKAIGRPSTYALIMSTIRDRRYVIEENRKFVPTQLGFLVNDLLVEYFPDIFDVEFTAQMEEHLDEIEEGGKDWRETLSEFYAPFRVDLDKAESRLAHLKREGEQTSETCNRCGKPMVIRMGRYGKFLACSGYPECRNTRPLDGKKEEPEEVVQSDEICDQCGSPMVVKNGRFGKFLACSRYPECKATKPLSTGVPCPQPGCSGTIVERRSKRGRIFYSCSTYPNCEYALWDRPIPEECPHCHNPFLVEKVLRSGEVTTRCPRKGCGYRREMVEQPV
;
A
#
# COMPACT_ATOMS: atom_id res chain seq x y z
N LEU A 1 -0.98 -29.87 -17.14
CA LEU A 1 -1.94 -30.42 -18.12
C LEU A 1 -2.33 -29.31 -19.08
N HIS A 2 -2.18 -29.51 -20.39
CA HIS A 2 -2.42 -28.48 -21.41
C HIS A 2 -3.73 -28.70 -22.17
N SER A 3 -3.97 -29.92 -22.67
CA SER A 3 -5.15 -30.27 -23.46
C SER A 3 -5.47 -31.76 -23.36
N LYS A 4 -6.67 -32.13 -23.83
CA LYS A 4 -7.08 -33.52 -24.07
C LYS A 4 -7.69 -33.60 -25.47
N ASP A 5 -7.29 -34.59 -26.26
CA ASP A 5 -7.75 -34.78 -27.65
C ASP A 5 -7.57 -33.53 -28.53
N GLY A 6 -6.56 -32.71 -28.22
CA GLY A 6 -6.26 -31.46 -28.92
C GLY A 6 -7.05 -30.23 -28.43
N GLU A 7 -8.01 -30.39 -27.53
CA GLU A 7 -8.82 -29.29 -26.99
C GLU A 7 -8.39 -28.88 -25.59
N LYS A 8 -8.46 -27.56 -25.30
CA LYS A 8 -8.10 -27.03 -23.99
C LYS A 8 -9.08 -27.56 -22.95
N LEU A 9 -8.54 -28.14 -21.88
CA LEU A 9 -9.36 -28.73 -20.83
C LEU A 9 -9.78 -27.67 -19.79
N GLU A 10 -11.08 -27.56 -19.53
CA GLU A 10 -11.61 -26.86 -18.35
C GLU A 10 -12.00 -27.90 -17.30
N ILE A 11 -11.47 -27.75 -16.08
CA ILE A 11 -11.73 -28.67 -14.97
C ILE A 11 -12.57 -27.90 -13.95
N ALA A 12 -13.86 -28.20 -13.86
CA ALA A 12 -14.81 -27.43 -13.07
C ALA A 12 -15.00 -27.98 -11.65
N SER A 13 -14.62 -29.24 -11.40
CA SER A 13 -14.89 -29.91 -10.13
C SER A 13 -13.78 -30.87 -9.68
N GLU A 14 -13.78 -31.18 -8.39
CA GLU A 14 -12.90 -32.19 -7.82
C GLU A 14 -13.15 -33.58 -8.43
N VAL A 15 -14.41 -33.91 -8.75
CA VAL A 15 -14.78 -35.19 -9.34
C VAL A 15 -14.13 -35.36 -10.72
N GLU A 16 -14.20 -34.32 -11.56
CA GLU A 16 -13.52 -34.31 -12.86
C GLU A 16 -12.00 -34.40 -12.70
N ALA A 17 -11.41 -33.62 -11.80
CA ALA A 17 -9.98 -33.64 -11.54
C ALA A 17 -9.49 -35.05 -11.12
N ARG A 18 -10.20 -35.71 -10.19
CA ARG A 18 -9.87 -37.06 -9.73
C ARG A 18 -10.01 -38.09 -10.86
N ALA A 19 -11.04 -37.97 -11.70
CA ALA A 19 -11.20 -38.85 -12.86
C ALA A 19 -10.02 -38.73 -13.83
N ILE A 20 -9.56 -37.50 -14.10
CA ILE A 20 -8.39 -37.24 -14.95
C ILE A 20 -7.11 -37.80 -14.32
N VAL A 21 -6.92 -37.64 -13.00
CA VAL A 21 -5.78 -38.18 -12.26
C VAL A 21 -5.70 -39.70 -12.41
N GLU A 22 -6.81 -40.41 -12.19
CA GLU A 22 -6.84 -41.87 -12.31
C GLU A 22 -6.69 -42.35 -13.75
N ASP A 23 -7.13 -41.57 -14.74
CA ASP A 23 -6.97 -41.89 -16.16
C ASP A 23 -5.52 -41.67 -16.63
N LEU A 24 -4.88 -40.55 -16.25
CA LEU A 24 -3.48 -40.25 -16.55
C LEU A 24 -2.51 -41.33 -16.07
N ARG A 25 -2.78 -41.95 -14.91
CA ARG A 25 -1.95 -43.03 -14.34
C ARG A 25 -1.90 -44.30 -15.20
N ARG A 26 -2.82 -44.46 -16.16
CA ARG A 26 -2.91 -45.64 -17.02
C ARG A 26 -2.01 -45.56 -18.25
N TYR A 27 -1.54 -44.36 -18.58
CA TYR A 27 -0.78 -44.12 -19.80
C TYR A 27 0.71 -43.92 -19.49
N PRO A 28 1.62 -44.48 -20.33
CA PRO A 28 3.01 -44.06 -20.30
C PRO A 28 3.11 -42.59 -20.72
N ALA A 29 4.05 -41.86 -20.12
CA ALA A 29 4.32 -40.46 -20.44
C ALA A 29 5.47 -40.39 -21.44
N LEU A 30 5.17 -40.09 -22.71
CA LEU A 30 6.15 -40.05 -23.78
C LEU A 30 6.57 -38.61 -24.08
N VAL A 31 7.87 -38.34 -24.16
CA VAL A 31 8.35 -37.05 -24.66
C VAL A 31 8.06 -36.94 -26.16
N ARG A 32 7.02 -36.21 -26.54
CA ARG A 32 6.61 -36.04 -27.93
C ARG A 32 7.51 -35.07 -28.67
N GLU A 33 7.82 -33.94 -28.03
CA GLU A 33 8.58 -32.85 -28.66
C GLU A 33 9.37 -32.07 -27.60
N ILE A 34 10.59 -31.67 -27.98
CA ILE A 34 11.43 -30.77 -27.18
C ILE A 34 11.74 -29.56 -28.06
N GLN A 35 11.23 -28.39 -27.65
CA GLN A 35 11.48 -27.13 -28.34
C GLN A 35 12.52 -26.33 -27.56
N GLN A 36 13.66 -26.06 -28.19
CA GLN A 36 14.68 -25.17 -27.63
C GLN A 36 14.75 -23.90 -28.45
N ARG A 37 14.71 -22.76 -27.78
CA ARG A 37 14.88 -21.45 -28.42
C ARG A 37 15.68 -20.52 -27.54
N GLU A 38 16.52 -19.74 -28.18
CA GLU A 38 17.20 -18.63 -27.53
C GLU A 38 16.24 -17.44 -27.45
N ARG A 39 16.05 -16.89 -26.24
CA ARG A 39 15.27 -15.68 -26.00
C ARG A 39 16.20 -14.59 -25.47
N ARG A 40 16.25 -13.46 -26.16
CA ARG A 40 16.93 -12.27 -25.67
C ARG A 40 15.98 -11.43 -24.83
N ARG A 41 16.49 -10.95 -23.69
CA ARG A 41 15.82 -9.98 -22.85
C ARG A 41 16.63 -8.70 -22.87
N ASN A 42 16.00 -7.63 -23.34
CA ASN A 42 16.66 -6.33 -23.42
C ASN A 42 16.65 -5.63 -22.05
N PRO A 43 17.68 -4.84 -21.75
CA PRO A 43 17.67 -3.98 -20.58
C PRO A 43 16.56 -2.93 -20.70
N VAL A 44 16.01 -2.60 -19.55
CA VAL A 44 14.96 -1.59 -19.41
C VAL A 44 15.55 -0.18 -19.35
N PRO A 45 14.80 0.87 -19.74
CA PRO A 45 15.32 2.24 -19.80
C PRO A 45 15.79 2.76 -18.43
N PRO A 46 16.65 3.80 -18.40
CA PRO A 46 16.93 4.54 -17.17
C PRO A 46 15.66 5.12 -16.55
N PHE A 47 15.74 5.52 -15.29
CA PHE A 47 14.55 5.93 -14.55
C PHE A 47 13.92 7.22 -15.07
N THR A 48 12.60 7.20 -15.19
CA THR A 48 11.72 8.37 -15.08
C THR A 48 11.27 8.52 -13.63
N THR A 49 10.57 9.60 -13.28
CA THR A 49 10.02 9.78 -11.94
C THR A 49 9.04 8.68 -11.56
N SER A 50 8.15 8.29 -12.46
CA SER A 50 7.17 7.22 -12.21
C SER A 50 7.88 5.89 -11.95
N THR A 51 8.80 5.49 -12.84
CA THR A 51 9.51 4.21 -12.71
C THR A 51 10.42 4.17 -11.48
N LEU A 52 11.05 5.30 -11.11
CA LEU A 52 11.81 5.40 -9.85
C LEU A 52 10.92 5.21 -8.62
N GLN A 53 9.74 5.85 -8.59
CA GLN A 53 8.80 5.70 -7.48
C GLN A 53 8.29 4.27 -7.35
N GLN A 54 7.98 3.61 -8.48
CA GLN A 54 7.58 2.21 -8.52
C GLN A 54 8.66 1.28 -7.97
N GLU A 55 9.90 1.38 -8.48
CA GLU A 55 10.97 0.47 -8.07
C GLU A 55 11.47 0.77 -6.64
N ALA A 56 11.48 2.02 -6.21
CA ALA A 56 11.77 2.37 -4.81
C ALA A 56 10.69 1.84 -3.86
N ALA A 57 9.42 1.83 -4.27
CA ALA A 57 8.37 1.20 -3.49
C ALA A 57 8.54 -0.32 -3.46
N ARG A 58 8.82 -0.98 -4.59
CA ARG A 58 8.98 -2.45 -4.64
C ARG A 58 10.21 -2.92 -3.87
N GLN A 59 11.38 -2.36 -4.16
CA GLN A 59 12.67 -2.87 -3.66
C GLN A 59 13.08 -2.24 -2.33
N LEU A 60 12.84 -0.93 -2.13
CA LEU A 60 13.30 -0.20 -0.93
C LEU A 60 12.19 0.02 0.10
N ARG A 61 10.94 -0.30 -0.25
CA ARG A 61 9.75 -0.03 0.56
C ARG A 61 9.56 1.46 0.90
N PHE A 62 10.02 2.34 0.01
CA PHE A 62 9.83 3.79 0.15
C PHE A 62 8.46 4.20 -0.38
N SER A 63 7.81 5.16 0.30
CA SER A 63 6.68 5.87 -0.29
C SER A 63 7.16 6.87 -1.34
N ALA A 64 6.32 7.22 -2.30
CA ALA A 64 6.59 8.23 -3.32
C ALA A 64 7.10 9.55 -2.71
N LYS A 65 6.51 9.98 -1.58
CA LYS A 65 6.97 11.17 -0.83
C LYS A 65 8.39 11.01 -0.29
N ARG A 66 8.73 9.85 0.27
CA ARG A 66 10.09 9.56 0.78
C ARG A 66 11.08 9.49 -0.36
N THR A 67 10.76 8.76 -1.43
CA THR A 67 11.59 8.66 -2.64
C THR A 67 11.93 10.03 -3.21
N MET A 68 10.94 10.91 -3.36
CA MET A 68 11.17 12.26 -3.89
C MET A 68 11.99 13.15 -2.93
N ALA A 69 11.78 13.03 -1.62
CA ALA A 69 12.59 13.77 -0.64
C ALA A 69 14.06 13.32 -0.62
N VAL A 70 14.33 12.03 -0.80
CA VAL A 70 15.68 11.47 -0.91
C VAL A 70 16.32 11.90 -2.23
N ALA A 71 15.61 11.75 -3.34
CA ALA A 71 16.10 12.14 -4.66
C ALA A 71 16.41 13.65 -4.74
N GLN A 72 15.60 14.50 -4.10
CA GLN A 72 15.88 15.94 -4.00
C GLN A 72 17.23 16.21 -3.34
N ARG A 73 17.56 15.54 -2.22
CA ARG A 73 18.86 15.70 -1.55
C ARG A 73 20.01 15.24 -2.44
N LEU A 74 19.85 14.09 -3.09
CA LEU A 74 20.86 13.58 -4.02
C LEU A 74 21.09 14.53 -5.21
N TYR A 75 20.06 15.25 -5.65
CA TYR A 75 20.14 16.25 -6.72
C TYR A 75 20.79 17.57 -6.25
N GLU A 76 20.32 18.13 -5.13
CA GLU A 76 20.82 19.40 -4.57
C GLU A 76 22.27 19.31 -4.11
N GLY A 77 22.67 18.12 -3.66
CA GLY A 77 24.03 17.73 -3.41
C GLY A 77 24.29 17.25 -1.98
N VAL A 78 25.31 16.41 -1.86
CA VAL A 78 25.82 15.88 -0.60
C VAL A 78 27.31 16.15 -0.51
N ASP A 79 27.84 16.29 0.70
CA ASP A 79 29.28 16.50 0.90
C ASP A 79 30.05 15.19 0.69
N VAL A 80 30.89 15.14 -0.35
CA VAL A 80 31.71 13.97 -0.73
C VAL A 80 33.19 14.24 -0.42
N GLY A 81 33.47 14.59 0.83
CA GLY A 81 34.83 14.71 1.35
C GLY A 81 35.65 15.78 0.63
N GLN A 82 36.67 15.37 -0.14
CA GLN A 82 37.54 16.32 -0.84
C GLN A 82 36.88 16.96 -2.07
N GLU A 83 35.82 16.35 -2.63
CA GLU A 83 35.05 16.93 -3.74
C GLU A 83 34.08 18.03 -3.25
N GLY A 84 33.80 18.10 -1.95
CA GLY A 84 32.83 19.02 -1.37
C GLY A 84 31.38 18.67 -1.76
N PRO A 85 30.45 19.64 -1.79
CA PRO A 85 29.05 19.39 -2.11
C PRO A 85 28.86 19.07 -3.59
N VAL A 86 28.37 17.86 -3.88
CA VAL A 86 28.18 17.34 -5.24
C VAL A 86 26.75 16.86 -5.45
N GLY A 87 26.09 17.34 -6.50
CA GLY A 87 24.85 16.76 -7.02
C GLY A 87 25.12 15.39 -7.63
N LEU A 88 24.65 14.33 -6.98
CA LEU A 88 24.93 12.94 -7.34
C LEU A 88 24.05 12.42 -8.47
N ILE A 89 22.85 12.97 -8.66
CA ILE A 89 21.92 12.55 -9.71
C ILE A 89 21.42 13.73 -10.55
N THR A 90 20.91 13.45 -11.74
CA THR A 90 20.17 14.40 -12.57
C THR A 90 18.80 14.74 -11.95
N TYR A 91 18.10 15.73 -12.53
CA TYR A 91 16.82 16.19 -12.02
C TYR A 91 15.78 15.05 -11.97
N MET A 92 15.20 14.85 -10.79
CA MET A 92 14.36 13.69 -10.46
C MET A 92 12.88 13.82 -10.84
N ARG A 93 12.47 14.96 -11.43
CA ARG A 93 11.11 15.19 -11.96
C ARG A 93 11.19 15.25 -13.48
N THR A 94 11.09 14.07 -14.09
CA THR A 94 11.28 13.85 -15.51
C THR A 94 10.42 12.67 -15.96
N ASP A 95 9.78 12.80 -17.09
CA ASP A 95 9.14 11.71 -17.83
C ASP A 95 10.01 11.20 -19.00
N SER A 96 11.20 11.78 -19.13
CA SER A 96 12.16 11.47 -20.19
C SER A 96 13.04 10.28 -19.84
N VAL A 97 13.26 9.41 -20.82
CA VAL A 97 14.27 8.33 -20.77
C VAL A 97 15.54 8.70 -21.55
N ARG A 98 15.63 9.92 -22.07
CA ARG A 98 16.74 10.40 -22.89
C ARG A 98 18.01 10.54 -22.06
N LEU A 99 19.14 10.22 -22.68
CA LEU A 99 20.48 10.39 -22.11
C LEU A 99 21.32 11.30 -23.01
N ALA A 100 22.16 12.15 -22.41
CA ALA A 100 23.20 12.86 -23.16
C ALA A 100 24.23 11.89 -23.74
N ALA A 101 24.76 12.22 -24.92
CA ALA A 101 25.77 11.40 -25.61
C ALA A 101 27.03 11.20 -24.75
N GLU A 102 27.45 12.24 -24.02
CA GLU A 102 28.60 12.19 -23.10
C GLU A 102 28.37 11.17 -21.97
N ALA A 103 27.17 11.14 -21.40
CA ALA A 103 26.81 10.18 -20.36
C ALA A 103 26.78 8.75 -20.91
N GLN A 104 26.24 8.54 -22.12
CA GLN A 104 26.28 7.22 -22.75
C GLN A 104 27.71 6.75 -23.03
N ALA A 105 28.60 7.66 -23.46
CA ALA A 105 30.01 7.35 -23.66
C ALA A 105 30.68 6.96 -22.33
N GLU A 106 30.47 7.73 -21.26
CA GLU A 106 31.03 7.44 -19.93
C GLU A 106 30.56 6.08 -19.40
N ALA A 107 29.28 5.75 -19.53
CA ALA A 107 28.74 4.45 -19.11
C ALA A 107 29.33 3.30 -19.92
N ARG A 108 29.53 3.46 -21.24
CA ARG A 108 30.16 2.45 -22.09
C ARG A 108 31.60 2.18 -21.66
N ASP A 109 32.36 3.23 -21.37
CA ASP A 109 33.73 3.10 -20.86
C ASP A 109 33.75 2.37 -19.51
N TYR A 110 32.82 2.70 -18.61
CA TYR A 110 32.69 2.00 -17.34
C TYR A 110 32.37 0.51 -17.52
N VAL A 111 31.40 0.16 -18.36
CA VAL A 111 31.03 -1.25 -18.64
C VAL A 111 32.24 -2.00 -19.20
N ALA A 112 32.95 -1.42 -20.17
CA ALA A 112 34.13 -2.04 -20.77
C ALA A 112 35.27 -2.27 -19.76
N GLN A 113 35.52 -1.30 -18.87
CA GLN A 113 36.65 -1.35 -17.93
C GLN A 113 36.36 -2.13 -16.63
N ARG A 114 35.13 -2.07 -16.12
CA ARG A 114 34.80 -2.55 -14.77
C ARG A 114 33.89 -3.77 -14.76
N ILE A 115 33.15 -4.03 -15.84
CA ILE A 115 32.24 -5.18 -15.93
C ILE A 115 32.79 -6.24 -16.89
N GLY A 116 33.12 -5.84 -18.12
CA GLY A 116 33.67 -6.71 -19.15
C GLY A 116 33.23 -6.28 -20.55
N ALA A 117 34.08 -6.52 -21.55
CA ALA A 117 33.82 -6.15 -22.94
C ALA A 117 32.63 -6.92 -23.54
N GLU A 118 32.37 -8.14 -23.07
CA GLU A 118 31.22 -8.97 -23.47
C GLU A 118 29.88 -8.40 -23.00
N PHE A 119 29.87 -7.52 -21.99
CA PHE A 119 28.69 -6.83 -21.49
C PHE A 119 28.44 -5.49 -22.19
N LEU A 120 29.33 -5.08 -23.09
CA LEU A 120 29.19 -3.85 -23.86
C LEU A 120 28.46 -4.14 -25.18
N PRO A 121 27.28 -3.56 -25.43
CA PRO A 121 26.61 -3.71 -26.72
C PRO A 121 27.39 -2.98 -27.82
N GLU A 122 27.33 -3.51 -29.05
CA GLU A 122 28.03 -2.93 -30.22
C GLU A 122 27.73 -1.44 -30.39
N ALA A 123 26.45 -1.07 -30.31
CA ALA A 123 25.98 0.32 -30.33
C ALA A 123 25.33 0.71 -28.99
N PRO A 124 25.35 2.01 -28.61
CA PRO A 124 24.64 2.49 -27.42
C PRO A 124 23.13 2.22 -27.53
N PRO A 125 22.48 1.66 -26.49
CA PRO A 125 21.03 1.48 -26.47
C PRO A 125 20.29 2.80 -26.65
N GLN A 126 19.20 2.77 -27.42
CA GLN A 126 18.34 3.93 -27.69
C GLN A 126 16.96 3.68 -27.10
N TYR A 127 16.51 4.61 -26.26
CA TYR A 127 15.21 4.55 -25.61
C TYR A 127 14.37 5.75 -26.05
N ARG A 128 13.07 5.52 -26.29
CA ARG A 128 12.12 6.58 -26.66
C ARG A 128 11.17 6.85 -25.51
N SER A 129 11.00 8.13 -25.19
CA SER A 129 9.97 8.59 -24.26
C SER A 129 8.57 8.38 -24.84
N LYS A 130 7.56 8.44 -23.99
CA LYS A 130 6.15 8.39 -24.44
C LYS A 130 5.78 9.67 -25.20
N LYS A 131 4.76 9.57 -26.05
CA LYS A 131 4.19 10.73 -26.75
C LYS A 131 3.63 11.71 -25.71
N GLY A 132 3.94 13.00 -25.83
CA GLY A 132 3.52 14.03 -24.88
C GLY A 132 4.40 14.14 -23.63
N ALA A 133 5.56 13.47 -23.60
CA ALA A 133 6.54 13.67 -22.54
C ALA A 133 7.15 15.08 -22.64
N GLN A 134 7.33 15.73 -21.48
CA GLN A 134 8.05 16.99 -21.34
C GLN A 134 9.57 16.72 -21.51
N GLU A 135 10.02 16.55 -22.76
CA GLU A 135 11.40 16.17 -23.13
C GLU A 135 12.48 17.25 -22.83
N ALA A 136 12.16 18.26 -22.01
CA ALA A 136 13.11 19.27 -21.57
C ALA A 136 14.23 18.70 -20.66
N HIS A 137 14.06 17.50 -20.12
CA HIS A 137 14.99 16.88 -19.17
C HIS A 137 15.59 15.55 -19.67
N GLU A 138 16.70 15.15 -19.04
CA GLU A 138 17.24 13.80 -19.16
C GLU A 138 16.53 12.84 -18.21
N ALA A 139 16.80 11.54 -18.38
CA ALA A 139 16.43 10.53 -17.40
C ALA A 139 17.15 10.74 -16.06
N ILE A 140 16.60 10.13 -15.01
CA ILE A 140 17.21 10.09 -13.68
C ILE A 140 18.37 9.10 -13.70
N ARG A 141 19.58 9.63 -13.60
CA ARG A 141 20.85 8.88 -13.62
C ARG A 141 21.87 9.53 -12.69
N PRO A 142 22.97 8.85 -12.35
CA PRO A 142 24.12 9.48 -11.74
C PRO A 142 24.67 10.62 -12.62
N THR A 143 25.19 11.68 -11.99
CA THR A 143 25.91 12.73 -12.70
C THR A 143 27.25 12.26 -13.25
N SER A 144 27.85 11.24 -12.64
CA SER A 144 28.97 10.46 -13.18
C SER A 144 28.84 9.00 -12.76
N VAL A 145 29.08 8.08 -13.70
CA VAL A 145 29.04 6.62 -13.43
C VAL A 145 30.19 6.16 -12.52
N TRP A 146 31.31 6.89 -12.49
CA TRP A 146 32.48 6.53 -11.69
C TRP A 146 32.29 6.72 -10.19
N ARG A 147 31.25 7.46 -9.77
CA ARG A 147 30.82 7.53 -8.38
C ARG A 147 30.07 6.25 -8.01
N HIS A 148 30.81 5.15 -7.86
CA HIS A 148 30.24 3.86 -7.53
C HIS A 148 29.55 3.92 -6.15
N PRO A 149 28.38 3.27 -5.95
CA PRO A 149 27.65 3.36 -4.68
C PRO A 149 28.48 2.98 -3.45
N GLU A 150 29.35 1.98 -3.56
CA GLU A 150 30.20 1.57 -2.42
C GLU A 150 31.23 2.63 -2.03
N ASP A 151 31.75 3.39 -2.99
CA ASP A 151 32.71 4.48 -2.72
C ASP A 151 32.04 5.67 -2.03
N LEU A 152 30.72 5.84 -2.25
CA LEU A 152 29.91 6.87 -1.60
C LEU A 152 29.34 6.45 -0.25
N SER A 153 29.40 5.17 0.10
CA SER A 153 28.82 4.63 1.33
C SER A 153 29.28 5.33 2.63
N PRO A 154 30.52 5.86 2.77
CA PRO A 154 30.93 6.59 3.96
C PRO A 154 30.31 7.99 4.08
N PHE A 155 29.81 8.55 2.98
CA PHE A 155 29.31 9.93 2.89
C PHE A 155 27.79 10.01 2.87
N LEU A 156 27.11 8.89 2.58
CA LEU A 156 25.67 8.84 2.39
C LEU A 156 24.96 8.19 3.58
N GLU A 157 23.85 8.81 3.98
CA GLU A 157 22.88 8.18 4.86
C GLU A 157 22.29 6.92 4.21
N LYS A 158 21.80 5.99 5.04
CA LYS A 158 21.30 4.69 4.59
C LYS A 158 20.28 4.79 3.44
N ASP A 159 19.34 5.72 3.54
CA ASP A 159 18.30 5.91 2.52
C ASP A 159 18.85 6.51 1.23
N ASP A 160 19.77 7.47 1.36
CA ASP A 160 20.40 8.17 0.24
C ASP A 160 21.25 7.18 -0.56
N LEU A 161 22.05 6.37 0.13
CA LEU A 161 22.84 5.29 -0.47
C LEU A 161 21.94 4.25 -1.14
N ALA A 162 20.84 3.83 -0.51
CA ALA A 162 19.94 2.84 -1.06
C ALA A 162 19.27 3.32 -2.36
N LEU A 163 18.78 4.57 -2.39
CA LEU A 163 18.17 5.12 -3.59
C LEU A 163 19.20 5.41 -4.68
N TYR A 164 20.37 5.93 -4.30
CA TYR A 164 21.46 6.16 -5.24
C TYR A 164 21.93 4.84 -5.89
N ARG A 165 22.13 3.78 -5.11
CA ARG A 165 22.48 2.45 -5.63
C ARG A 165 21.42 1.93 -6.60
N LEU A 166 20.14 2.10 -6.29
CA LEU A 166 19.05 1.71 -7.20
C LEU A 166 19.14 2.47 -8.54
N ILE A 167 19.30 3.80 -8.49
CA ILE A 167 19.45 4.66 -9.67
C ILE A 167 20.68 4.26 -10.49
N TRP A 168 21.82 4.08 -9.83
CA TRP A 168 23.08 3.71 -10.45
C TRP A 168 22.98 2.35 -11.14
N ASN A 169 22.47 1.32 -10.46
CA ASN A 169 22.32 -0.02 -11.03
C ASN A 169 21.42 -0.01 -12.27
N ARG A 170 20.27 0.69 -12.19
CA ARG A 170 19.32 0.81 -13.33
C ARG A 170 19.97 1.52 -14.52
N TYR A 171 20.68 2.61 -14.27
CA TYR A 171 21.34 3.37 -15.31
C TYR A 171 22.44 2.55 -16.01
N VAL A 172 23.35 1.92 -15.27
CA VAL A 172 24.42 1.12 -15.87
C VAL A 172 23.85 -0.09 -16.60
N ALA A 173 22.89 -0.80 -16.00
CA ALA A 173 22.21 -1.92 -16.65
C ALA A 173 21.52 -1.52 -17.96
N SER A 174 20.95 -0.32 -18.04
CA SER A 174 20.35 0.20 -19.28
C SER A 174 21.34 0.36 -20.44
N GLN A 175 22.65 0.43 -20.15
CA GLN A 175 23.69 0.58 -21.17
C GLN A 175 24.44 -0.74 -21.45
N MET A 176 24.04 -1.85 -20.83
CA MET A 176 24.66 -3.18 -20.98
C MET A 176 23.99 -4.03 -22.07
N ALA A 177 24.67 -5.10 -22.46
CA ALA A 177 24.17 -6.08 -23.42
C ALA A 177 22.91 -6.82 -22.89
N PRO A 178 21.99 -7.24 -23.79
CA PRO A 178 20.84 -8.07 -23.44
C PRO A 178 21.24 -9.36 -22.74
N ALA A 179 20.39 -9.83 -21.81
CA ALA A 179 20.50 -11.18 -21.29
C ALA A 179 20.05 -12.19 -22.34
N VAL A 180 20.69 -13.36 -22.37
CA VAL A 180 20.36 -14.47 -23.27
C VAL A 180 19.91 -15.66 -22.43
N LEU A 181 18.68 -16.10 -22.68
CA LEU A 181 18.04 -17.21 -21.98
C LEU A 181 17.81 -18.36 -22.98
N ASP A 182 18.24 -19.56 -22.63
CA ASP A 182 17.84 -20.76 -23.36
C ASP A 182 16.52 -21.26 -22.77
N MET A 183 15.43 -21.10 -23.53
CA MET A 183 14.12 -21.61 -23.15
C MET A 183 13.93 -23.00 -23.73
N THR A 184 13.57 -23.95 -22.86
CA THR A 184 13.18 -25.30 -23.25
C THR A 184 11.70 -25.51 -22.93
N THR A 185 10.92 -25.92 -23.92
CA THR A 185 9.54 -26.38 -23.74
C THR A 185 9.50 -27.86 -24.06
N VAL A 186 9.02 -28.67 -23.13
CA VAL A 186 8.84 -30.11 -23.31
C VAL A 186 7.35 -30.39 -23.41
N ILE A 187 6.95 -31.02 -24.51
CA ILE A 187 5.60 -31.51 -24.74
C ILE A 187 5.61 -33.02 -24.52
N ILE A 188 4.79 -33.46 -23.56
CA ILE A 188 4.71 -34.85 -23.12
C ILE A 188 3.31 -35.35 -23.44
N GLU A 189 3.22 -36.47 -24.15
CA GLU A 189 1.99 -37.15 -24.51
C GLU A 189 1.72 -38.28 -23.53
N ALA A 190 0.51 -38.34 -22.98
CA ALA A 190 0.07 -39.40 -22.07
C ALA A 190 -1.34 -39.84 -22.49
N GLY A 191 -1.42 -40.77 -23.46
CA GLY A 191 -2.69 -41.17 -24.05
C GLY A 191 -3.39 -39.99 -24.74
N PRO A 192 -4.64 -39.65 -24.41
CA PRO A 192 -5.33 -38.51 -25.01
C PRO A 192 -4.85 -37.16 -24.47
N TYR A 193 -3.99 -37.12 -23.44
CA TYR A 193 -3.59 -35.90 -22.76
C TYR A 193 -2.26 -35.34 -23.29
N GLU A 194 -2.19 -34.01 -23.42
CA GLU A 194 -0.95 -33.26 -23.60
C GLU A 194 -0.55 -32.60 -22.28
N LEU A 195 0.64 -32.91 -21.78
CA LEU A 195 1.28 -32.22 -20.67
C LEU A 195 2.37 -31.31 -21.23
N ARG A 196 2.52 -30.12 -20.66
CA ARG A 196 3.53 -29.14 -21.07
C ARG A 196 4.34 -28.69 -19.86
N ALA A 197 5.65 -28.73 -20.00
CA ALA A 197 6.59 -28.16 -19.04
C ALA A 197 7.46 -27.12 -19.76
N THR A 198 7.70 -25.98 -19.12
CA THR A 198 8.60 -24.94 -19.63
C THR A 198 9.66 -24.68 -18.58
N GLY A 199 10.90 -24.47 -19.05
CA GLY A 199 12.06 -24.16 -18.23
C GLY A 199 12.95 -23.20 -18.99
N SER A 200 13.79 -22.49 -18.26
CA SER A 200 14.76 -21.57 -18.87
C SER A 200 16.07 -21.61 -18.11
N VAL A 201 17.18 -21.36 -18.81
CA VAL A 201 18.50 -21.25 -18.21
C VAL A 201 19.16 -19.97 -18.71
N VAL A 202 19.81 -19.23 -17.81
CA VAL A 202 20.59 -18.06 -18.18
C VAL A 202 21.87 -18.51 -18.87
N LYS A 203 21.93 -18.32 -20.19
CA LYS A 203 23.13 -18.58 -21.02
C LYS A 203 24.12 -17.42 -20.92
N PHE A 204 23.61 -16.20 -20.88
CA PHE A 204 24.39 -14.98 -20.64
C PHE A 204 23.55 -14.01 -19.81
N ALA A 205 24.07 -13.58 -18.66
CA ALA A 205 23.33 -12.72 -17.74
C ALA A 205 23.11 -11.30 -18.30
N GLY A 206 24.02 -10.79 -19.11
CA GLY A 206 23.95 -9.42 -19.62
C GLY A 206 23.69 -8.40 -18.50
N PHE A 207 22.76 -7.48 -18.74
CA PHE A 207 22.33 -6.49 -17.75
C PHE A 207 21.78 -7.06 -16.42
N MET A 208 21.28 -8.32 -16.43
CA MET A 208 20.68 -8.93 -15.23
C MET A 208 21.70 -9.17 -14.11
N GLN A 209 23.00 -9.11 -14.41
CA GLN A 209 24.04 -9.14 -13.38
C GLN A 209 23.96 -7.94 -12.42
N LEU A 210 23.49 -6.78 -12.89
CA LEU A 210 23.37 -5.57 -12.08
C LEU A 210 21.94 -5.25 -11.66
N TYR A 211 20.96 -5.53 -12.51
CA TYR A 211 19.60 -5.06 -12.29
C TYR A 211 18.53 -6.00 -12.83
N ILE A 212 17.54 -6.29 -11.98
CA ILE A 212 16.30 -6.97 -12.31
C ILE A 212 15.15 -6.15 -11.72
N GLU A 213 14.06 -5.96 -12.48
CA GLU A 213 12.89 -5.22 -11.98
C GLU A 213 12.22 -5.96 -10.84
N GLY A 214 11.81 -5.21 -9.81
CA GLY A 214 10.95 -5.75 -8.78
C GLY A 214 9.61 -6.18 -9.37
N ARG A 215 9.07 -7.31 -8.92
CA ARG A 215 7.70 -7.72 -9.23
C ARG A 215 6.77 -7.29 -8.10
N ASP A 216 5.56 -6.88 -8.45
CA ASP A 216 4.51 -6.68 -7.45
C ASP A 216 4.17 -8.04 -6.82
N GLU A 217 4.12 -8.12 -5.48
CA GLU A 217 3.90 -9.37 -4.71
C GLU A 217 2.61 -10.13 -5.15
N GLU A 218 1.69 -9.47 -5.86
CA GLU A 218 0.39 -9.99 -6.30
C GLU A 218 0.29 -10.33 -7.80
N ALA A 219 1.31 -10.01 -8.60
CA ALA A 219 1.32 -10.37 -10.03
C ALA A 219 1.70 -11.84 -10.27
N GLN A 220 1.93 -12.62 -9.21
CA GLN A 220 2.18 -14.06 -9.29
C GLN A 220 0.84 -14.82 -9.29
N PRO A 221 0.49 -15.52 -10.39
CA PRO A 221 -0.65 -16.43 -10.37
C PRO A 221 -0.44 -17.49 -9.29
N PRO A 222 -1.46 -17.85 -8.50
CA PRO A 222 -1.37 -18.98 -7.58
C PRO A 222 -1.10 -20.27 -8.39
N GLY A 223 0.07 -20.88 -8.20
CA GLY A 223 0.48 -22.10 -8.90
C GLY A 223 1.47 -21.90 -10.06
N ALA A 224 1.81 -20.66 -10.41
CA ALA A 224 3.08 -20.42 -11.08
C ALA A 224 4.15 -20.55 -9.99
N ASN A 225 4.88 -21.67 -9.96
CA ASN A 225 6.18 -21.69 -9.27
C ASN A 225 6.90 -20.42 -9.68
N GLY A 226 7.23 -19.57 -8.70
CA GLY A 226 7.89 -18.32 -8.95
C GLY A 226 9.14 -18.61 -9.78
N GLU A 227 9.06 -18.35 -11.08
CA GLU A 227 10.25 -18.16 -11.90
C GLU A 227 10.83 -16.84 -11.40
N GLU A 228 11.54 -16.90 -10.26
CA GLU A 228 12.54 -15.91 -9.93
C GLU A 228 13.44 -15.79 -11.16
N GLU A 229 13.58 -14.58 -11.67
CA GLU A 229 14.29 -14.32 -12.92
C GLU A 229 15.78 -14.57 -12.70
N GLY A 230 16.20 -15.83 -12.83
CA GLY A 230 17.56 -16.29 -12.53
C GLY A 230 17.63 -17.76 -12.15
N GLU A 231 16.55 -18.33 -11.59
CA GLU A 231 16.43 -19.75 -11.22
C GLU A 231 15.37 -20.42 -12.10
N GLY A 232 15.60 -20.45 -13.41
CA GLY A 232 14.70 -21.19 -14.28
C GLY A 232 14.85 -22.71 -14.07
N ILE A 233 13.77 -23.45 -14.30
CA ILE A 233 13.76 -24.91 -14.14
C ILE A 233 14.74 -25.52 -15.14
N LEU A 234 15.80 -26.14 -14.61
CA LEU A 234 16.80 -26.84 -15.39
C LEU A 234 16.30 -28.27 -15.65
N PHE A 235 15.92 -28.56 -16.89
CA PHE A 235 15.52 -29.92 -17.24
C PHE A 235 16.74 -30.85 -17.24
N PRO A 236 16.59 -32.10 -16.77
CA PRO A 236 17.58 -33.13 -17.06
C PRO A 236 17.69 -33.31 -18.59
N PRO A 237 18.79 -33.91 -19.09
CA PRO A 237 18.88 -34.28 -20.50
C PRO A 237 17.72 -35.21 -20.88
N LEU A 238 16.86 -34.77 -21.80
CA LEU A 238 15.72 -35.51 -22.31
C LEU A 238 15.89 -35.82 -23.79
N ARG A 239 15.30 -36.91 -24.28
CA ARG A 239 15.26 -37.26 -25.70
C ARG A 239 13.84 -37.35 -26.21
N GLN A 240 13.64 -36.96 -27.46
CA GLN A 240 12.36 -37.19 -28.13
C GLN A 240 12.09 -38.69 -28.22
N GLY A 241 10.86 -39.11 -27.91
CA GLY A 241 10.44 -40.51 -27.81
C GLY A 241 10.86 -41.20 -26.51
N GLU A 242 11.48 -40.50 -25.55
CA GLU A 242 11.81 -41.06 -24.24
C GLU A 242 10.54 -41.30 -23.41
N ASN A 243 10.51 -42.44 -22.72
CA ASN A 243 9.41 -42.79 -21.83
C ASN A 243 9.74 -42.35 -20.40
N LEU A 244 8.89 -41.50 -19.83
CA LEU A 244 9.04 -40.95 -18.49
C LEU A 244 8.25 -41.79 -17.49
N GLY A 245 8.89 -42.08 -16.35
CA GLY A 245 8.20 -42.69 -15.21
C GLY A 245 7.28 -41.66 -14.53
N LEU A 246 5.99 -41.94 -14.49
CA LEU A 246 5.04 -41.14 -13.71
C LEU A 246 5.28 -41.38 -12.22
N LEU A 247 5.73 -40.35 -11.51
CA LEU A 247 5.95 -40.41 -10.05
C LEU A 247 4.68 -40.04 -9.28
N GLU A 248 4.13 -38.86 -9.56
CA GLU A 248 2.96 -38.32 -8.88
C GLU A 248 2.12 -37.47 -9.84
N VAL A 249 0.80 -37.46 -9.61
CA VAL A 249 -0.12 -36.50 -10.20
C VAL A 249 -0.85 -35.82 -9.05
N THR A 250 -0.54 -34.55 -8.80
CA THR A 250 -1.11 -33.77 -7.70
C THR A 250 -2.21 -32.84 -8.25
N PRO A 251 -3.51 -33.11 -8.00
CA PRO A 251 -4.56 -32.17 -8.35
C PRO A 251 -4.47 -30.94 -7.42
N SER A 252 -4.52 -29.75 -8.00
CA SER A 252 -4.54 -28.48 -7.27
C SER A 252 -5.82 -27.71 -7.58
N GLN A 253 -6.48 -27.21 -6.53
CA GLN A 253 -7.66 -26.37 -6.66
C GLN A 253 -7.23 -24.90 -6.74
N HIS A 254 -7.82 -24.18 -7.68
CA HIS A 254 -7.63 -22.74 -7.84
C HIS A 254 -8.98 -22.03 -7.80
N PHE A 255 -8.95 -20.76 -7.41
CA PHE A 255 -10.10 -19.86 -7.46
C PHE A 255 -9.75 -18.64 -8.31
N THR A 256 -10.75 -18.08 -8.99
CA THR A 256 -10.60 -16.74 -9.56
C THR A 256 -10.39 -15.75 -8.42
N GLN A 257 -9.35 -14.94 -8.54
CA GLN A 257 -9.07 -13.89 -7.57
C GLN A 257 -9.74 -12.59 -8.04
N PRO A 258 -10.28 -11.77 -7.13
CA PRO A 258 -10.68 -10.42 -7.49
C PRO A 258 -9.45 -9.61 -7.93
N PRO A 259 -9.64 -8.52 -8.70
CA PRO A 259 -8.54 -7.63 -9.04
C PRO A 259 -7.78 -7.17 -7.78
N PRO A 260 -6.43 -7.18 -7.81
CA PRO A 260 -5.64 -6.77 -6.66
C PRO A 260 -5.88 -5.30 -6.34
N ARG A 261 -5.73 -4.94 -5.06
CA ARG A 261 -5.79 -3.53 -4.66
C ARG A 261 -4.53 -2.80 -5.14
N TYR A 262 -4.64 -1.50 -5.30
CA TYR A 262 -3.50 -0.67 -5.65
C TYR A 262 -2.49 -0.57 -4.49
N THR A 263 -1.22 -0.71 -4.79
CA THR A 263 -0.10 -0.23 -3.96
C THR A 263 0.29 1.18 -4.43
N GLU A 264 1.21 1.86 -3.75
CA GLU A 264 1.77 3.11 -4.29
C GLU A 264 2.40 2.91 -5.68
N ALA A 265 3.11 1.80 -5.91
CA ALA A 265 3.73 1.51 -7.19
C ALA A 265 2.67 1.31 -8.29
N SER A 266 1.69 0.44 -8.05
CA SER A 266 0.68 0.16 -9.08
C SER A 266 -0.27 1.33 -9.31
N LEU A 267 -0.53 2.18 -8.30
CA LEU A 267 -1.32 3.41 -8.50
C LEU A 267 -0.57 4.46 -9.32
N VAL A 268 0.73 4.67 -9.06
CA VAL A 268 1.54 5.59 -9.88
C VAL A 268 1.61 5.11 -11.34
N LYS A 269 1.77 3.80 -11.53
CA LYS A 269 1.73 3.18 -12.86
C LYS A 269 0.39 3.41 -13.57
N GLU A 270 -0.72 3.23 -12.86
CA GLU A 270 -2.08 3.42 -13.38
C GLU A 270 -2.33 4.89 -13.77
N LEU A 271 -1.94 5.83 -12.91
CA LEU A 271 -2.04 7.27 -13.20
C LEU A 271 -1.24 7.65 -14.44
N GLU A 272 -0.01 7.18 -14.56
CA GLU A 272 0.83 7.41 -15.74
C GLU A 272 0.25 6.78 -17.01
N GLN A 273 -0.32 5.57 -16.93
CA GLN A 273 -0.96 4.91 -18.07
C GLN A 273 -2.21 5.65 -18.54
N LYS A 274 -2.93 6.30 -17.62
CA LYS A 274 -4.11 7.12 -17.90
C LYS A 274 -3.79 8.59 -18.18
N ALA A 275 -2.51 8.97 -18.26
CA ALA A 275 -2.08 10.35 -18.43
C ALA A 275 -2.63 11.33 -17.37
N ILE A 276 -2.96 10.83 -16.17
CA ILE A 276 -3.41 11.63 -15.04
C ILE A 276 -2.21 11.99 -14.17
N GLY A 277 -2.02 13.29 -13.94
CA GLY A 277 -0.87 13.80 -13.20
C GLY A 277 0.42 13.84 -14.03
N ARG A 278 1.47 14.34 -13.40
CA ARG A 278 2.79 14.60 -13.98
C ARG A 278 3.87 14.16 -12.97
N PRO A 279 5.14 14.02 -13.39
CA PRO A 279 6.26 13.74 -12.48
C PRO A 279 6.26 14.59 -11.20
N SER A 280 5.82 15.84 -11.29
CA SER A 280 5.72 16.79 -10.18
C SER A 280 4.57 16.52 -9.20
N THR A 281 3.52 15.78 -9.61
CA THR A 281 2.28 15.65 -8.83
C THR A 281 2.04 14.27 -8.24
N TYR A 282 2.64 13.18 -8.75
CA TYR A 282 2.38 11.82 -8.25
C TYR A 282 2.52 11.67 -6.73
N ALA A 283 3.65 12.10 -6.16
CA ALA A 283 3.87 12.02 -4.72
C ALA A 283 2.87 12.89 -3.91
N LEU A 284 2.48 14.04 -4.46
CA LEU A 284 1.50 14.93 -3.85
C LEU A 284 0.10 14.30 -3.85
N ILE A 285 -0.32 13.70 -4.97
CA ILE A 285 -1.59 12.97 -5.09
C ILE A 285 -1.65 11.87 -4.02
N MET A 286 -0.62 11.00 -3.97
CA MET A 286 -0.54 9.90 -3.00
C MET A 286 -0.62 10.36 -1.55
N SER A 287 0.07 11.46 -1.21
CA SER A 287 0.04 12.01 0.14
C SER A 287 -1.31 12.64 0.47
N THR A 288 -1.92 13.34 -0.49
CA THR A 288 -3.16 14.10 -0.28
C THR A 288 -4.34 13.18 -0.02
N ILE A 289 -4.50 12.11 -0.81
CA ILE A 289 -5.62 11.16 -0.63
C ILE A 289 -5.54 10.41 0.71
N ARG A 290 -4.33 10.19 1.23
CA ARG A 290 -4.07 9.60 2.55
C ARG A 290 -4.29 10.60 3.68
N ASP A 291 -3.69 11.79 3.59
CA ASP A 291 -3.76 12.82 4.64
C ASP A 291 -5.21 13.29 4.86
N ARG A 292 -6.01 13.33 3.78
CA ARG A 292 -7.45 13.62 3.83
C ARG A 292 -8.32 12.42 4.22
N ARG A 293 -7.73 11.24 4.45
CA ARG A 293 -8.40 10.01 4.92
C ARG A 293 -9.45 9.47 3.94
N TYR A 294 -9.33 9.76 2.64
CA TYR A 294 -10.14 9.12 1.60
C TYR A 294 -9.73 7.66 1.41
N VAL A 295 -8.44 7.39 1.57
CA VAL A 295 -7.88 6.04 1.60
C VAL A 295 -7.05 5.86 2.86
N ILE A 296 -6.94 4.62 3.31
CA ILE A 296 -5.95 4.18 4.30
C ILE A 296 -5.02 3.16 3.64
N GLU A 297 -3.86 2.95 4.24
CA GLU A 297 -2.91 1.94 3.80
C GLU A 297 -2.95 0.76 4.77
N GLU A 298 -3.29 -0.41 4.25
CA GLU A 298 -3.30 -1.67 4.99
C GLU A 298 -2.43 -2.68 4.23
N ASN A 299 -1.42 -3.25 4.89
CA ASN A 299 -0.46 -4.16 4.24
C ASN A 299 0.09 -3.59 2.92
N ARG A 300 0.38 -2.28 2.90
CA ARG A 300 0.91 -1.52 1.75
C ARG A 300 -0.06 -1.37 0.56
N LYS A 301 -1.33 -1.68 0.76
CA LYS A 301 -2.39 -1.53 -0.23
C LYS A 301 -3.33 -0.40 0.17
N PHE A 302 -3.77 0.36 -0.81
CA PHE A 302 -4.79 1.37 -0.62
C PHE A 302 -6.16 0.73 -0.42
N VAL A 303 -6.80 1.07 0.68
CA VAL A 303 -8.17 0.69 0.99
C VAL A 303 -9.01 1.97 1.08
N PRO A 304 -10.02 2.15 0.22
CA PRO A 304 -10.92 3.29 0.32
C PRO A 304 -11.69 3.26 1.64
N THR A 305 -11.78 4.41 2.30
CA THR A 305 -12.60 4.56 3.51
C THR A 305 -14.05 4.82 3.15
N GLN A 306 -14.96 4.70 4.12
CA GLN A 306 -16.36 5.12 3.92
C GLN A 306 -16.47 6.60 3.50
N LEU A 307 -15.57 7.46 4.00
CA LEU A 307 -15.49 8.85 3.57
C LEU A 307 -15.05 8.96 2.10
N GLY A 308 -14.06 8.16 1.69
CA GLY A 308 -13.61 8.08 0.30
C GLY A 308 -14.75 7.70 -0.65
N PHE A 309 -15.47 6.61 -0.34
CA PHE A 309 -16.65 6.21 -1.12
C PHE A 309 -17.70 7.32 -1.18
N LEU A 310 -18.09 7.86 -0.03
CA LEU A 310 -19.13 8.90 0.02
C LEU A 310 -18.77 10.13 -0.82
N VAL A 311 -17.53 10.59 -0.71
CA VAL A 311 -17.07 11.78 -1.45
C VAL A 311 -16.99 11.47 -2.94
N ASN A 312 -16.47 10.29 -3.32
CA ASN A 312 -16.43 9.85 -4.71
C ASN A 312 -17.83 9.78 -5.33
N ASP A 313 -18.77 9.11 -4.67
CA ASP A 313 -20.13 8.91 -5.18
C ASP A 313 -20.83 10.24 -5.43
N LEU A 314 -20.68 11.19 -4.50
CA LEU A 314 -21.22 12.55 -4.67
C LEU A 314 -20.54 13.26 -5.85
N LEU A 315 -19.21 13.27 -5.88
CA LEU A 315 -18.49 14.04 -6.90
C LEU A 315 -18.75 13.51 -8.31
N VAL A 316 -18.82 12.19 -8.50
CA VAL A 316 -19.17 11.57 -9.78
C VAL A 316 -20.63 11.84 -10.17
N GLU A 317 -21.56 11.87 -9.21
CA GLU A 317 -22.97 12.18 -9.48
C GLU A 317 -23.17 13.65 -9.92
N TYR A 318 -22.48 14.59 -9.28
CA TYR A 318 -22.70 16.03 -9.49
C TYR A 318 -21.75 16.66 -10.52
N PHE A 319 -20.59 16.07 -10.75
CA PHE A 319 -19.55 16.57 -11.65
C PHE A 319 -19.01 15.46 -12.57
N PRO A 320 -19.88 14.76 -13.33
CA PRO A 320 -19.48 13.59 -14.11
C PRO A 320 -18.36 13.90 -15.11
N ASP A 321 -18.42 15.05 -15.77
CA ASP A 321 -17.42 15.44 -16.78
C ASP A 321 -16.04 15.70 -16.14
N ILE A 322 -15.98 16.24 -14.92
CA ILE A 322 -14.71 16.56 -14.23
C ILE A 322 -14.07 15.29 -13.66
N PHE A 323 -14.87 14.31 -13.25
CA PHE A 323 -14.40 13.04 -12.70
C PHE A 323 -14.22 11.95 -13.76
N ASP A 324 -14.43 12.29 -15.03
CA ASP A 324 -14.04 11.46 -16.16
C ASP A 324 -12.51 11.42 -16.32
N VAL A 325 -12.01 10.22 -16.63
CA VAL A 325 -10.56 9.96 -16.76
C VAL A 325 -9.99 10.67 -17.98
N GLU A 326 -10.71 10.66 -19.11
CA GLU A 326 -10.24 11.28 -20.36
C GLU A 326 -10.23 12.80 -20.23
N PHE A 327 -11.26 13.39 -19.63
CA PHE A 327 -11.28 14.82 -19.33
C PHE A 327 -10.09 15.25 -18.45
N THR A 328 -9.81 14.50 -17.39
CA THR A 328 -8.69 14.79 -16.50
C THR A 328 -7.34 14.74 -17.23
N ALA A 329 -7.16 13.75 -18.11
CA ALA A 329 -5.95 13.63 -18.92
C ALA A 329 -5.80 14.82 -19.91
N GLN A 330 -6.89 15.18 -20.60
CA GLN A 330 -6.93 16.34 -21.50
C GLN A 330 -6.65 17.66 -20.79
N MET A 331 -7.12 17.82 -19.54
CA MET A 331 -6.81 19.01 -18.76
C MET A 331 -5.31 19.16 -18.55
N GLU A 332 -4.59 18.07 -18.32
CA GLU A 332 -3.13 18.12 -18.17
C GLU A 332 -2.44 18.45 -19.51
N GLU A 333 -2.94 17.92 -20.64
CA GLU A 333 -2.44 18.30 -21.98
C GLU A 333 -2.66 19.78 -22.28
N HIS A 334 -3.82 20.35 -21.92
CA HIS A 334 -4.06 21.79 -22.06
C HIS A 334 -3.09 22.64 -21.22
N LEU A 335 -2.68 22.16 -20.05
CA LEU A 335 -1.68 22.85 -19.22
C LEU A 335 -0.29 22.80 -19.88
N ASP A 336 0.06 21.70 -20.52
CA ASP A 336 1.30 21.58 -21.30
C ASP A 336 1.27 22.53 -22.52
N GLU A 337 0.15 22.59 -23.25
CA GLU A 337 -0.02 23.53 -24.38
C GLU A 337 0.11 25.00 -23.94
N ILE A 338 -0.35 25.35 -22.72
CA ILE A 338 -0.14 26.68 -22.14
C ILE A 338 1.36 26.93 -21.88
N GLU A 339 2.08 25.95 -21.32
CA GLU A 339 3.52 26.06 -21.04
C GLU A 339 4.32 26.27 -22.33
N GLU A 340 3.95 25.57 -23.41
CA GLU A 340 4.57 25.69 -24.74
C GLU A 340 4.15 26.95 -25.51
N GLY A 341 3.17 27.71 -25.00
CA GLY A 341 2.62 28.90 -25.64
C GLY A 341 1.65 28.61 -26.78
N GLY A 342 1.15 27.38 -26.89
CA GLY A 342 0.13 26.93 -27.85
C GLY A 342 -1.30 27.32 -27.47
N LYS A 343 -1.58 27.59 -26.19
CA LYS A 343 -2.93 27.97 -25.70
C LYS A 343 -2.88 29.12 -24.69
N ASP A 344 -3.89 30.00 -24.69
CA ASP A 344 -3.99 31.08 -23.69
C ASP A 344 -4.58 30.54 -22.36
N TRP A 345 -3.91 30.84 -21.25
CA TRP A 345 -4.32 30.33 -19.94
C TRP A 345 -5.64 30.93 -19.43
N ARG A 346 -5.99 32.17 -19.82
CA ARG A 346 -7.24 32.81 -19.39
C ARG A 346 -8.43 32.25 -20.16
N GLU A 347 -8.24 31.96 -21.44
CA GLU A 347 -9.23 31.25 -22.24
C GLU A 347 -9.50 29.87 -21.67
N THR A 348 -8.47 29.04 -21.44
CA THR A 348 -8.61 27.72 -20.82
C THR A 348 -9.32 27.76 -19.47
N LEU A 349 -8.99 28.72 -18.61
CA LEU A 349 -9.68 28.91 -17.32
C LEU A 349 -11.15 29.30 -17.50
N SER A 350 -11.46 30.14 -18.49
CA SER A 350 -12.84 30.57 -18.76
C SER A 350 -13.68 29.42 -19.32
N GLU A 351 -13.11 28.64 -20.24
CA GLU A 351 -13.71 27.42 -20.81
C GLU A 351 -14.02 26.38 -19.73
N PHE A 352 -13.14 26.21 -18.74
CA PHE A 352 -13.38 25.33 -17.59
C PHE A 352 -14.42 25.91 -16.62
N TYR A 353 -14.26 27.17 -16.21
CA TYR A 353 -15.00 27.72 -15.08
C TYR A 353 -16.48 27.98 -15.40
N ALA A 354 -16.80 28.38 -16.63
CA ALA A 354 -18.18 28.64 -17.04
C ALA A 354 -19.12 27.42 -16.87
N PRO A 355 -18.83 26.23 -17.43
CA PRO A 355 -19.64 25.04 -17.19
C PRO A 355 -19.54 24.55 -15.74
N PHE A 356 -18.34 24.55 -15.14
CA PHE A 356 -18.14 24.13 -13.75
C PHE A 356 -19.05 24.92 -12.77
N ARG A 357 -19.17 26.24 -12.96
CA ARG A 357 -20.02 27.07 -12.11
C ARG A 357 -21.50 26.68 -12.20
N VAL A 358 -21.98 26.36 -13.40
CA VAL A 358 -23.36 25.91 -13.60
C VAL A 358 -23.62 24.60 -12.85
N ASP A 359 -22.68 23.66 -12.91
CA ASP A 359 -22.82 22.38 -12.20
C ASP A 359 -22.65 22.53 -10.70
N LEU A 360 -21.80 23.46 -10.25
CA LEU A 360 -21.66 23.82 -8.84
C LEU A 360 -22.96 24.41 -8.29
N ASP A 361 -23.62 25.33 -9.00
CA ASP A 361 -24.89 25.93 -8.57
C ASP A 361 -26.01 24.86 -8.49
N LYS A 362 -26.05 23.91 -9.44
CA LYS A 362 -26.96 22.75 -9.38
C LYS A 362 -26.65 21.84 -8.19
N ALA A 363 -25.38 21.55 -7.94
CA ALA A 363 -24.95 20.70 -6.84
C ALA A 363 -25.28 21.33 -5.48
N GLU A 364 -25.02 22.63 -5.30
CA GLU A 364 -25.34 23.36 -4.07
C GLU A 364 -26.84 23.35 -3.78
N SER A 365 -27.68 23.64 -4.78
CA SER A 365 -29.13 23.65 -4.62
C SER A 365 -29.69 22.27 -4.25
N ARG A 366 -29.23 21.21 -4.92
CA ARG A 366 -29.65 19.83 -4.64
C ARG A 366 -29.12 19.29 -3.32
N LEU A 367 -27.87 19.61 -2.94
CA LEU A 367 -27.32 19.27 -1.62
C LEU A 367 -28.04 20.02 -0.49
N ALA A 368 -28.42 21.29 -0.71
CA ALA A 368 -29.22 22.05 0.24
C ALA A 368 -30.63 21.48 0.40
N HIS A 369 -31.20 20.93 -0.67
CA HIS A 369 -32.48 20.20 -0.64
C HIS A 369 -32.34 18.87 0.13
N LEU A 370 -31.36 18.04 -0.20
CA LEU A 370 -31.04 16.79 0.50
C LEU A 370 -30.75 16.99 2.00
N LYS A 371 -30.02 18.05 2.38
CA LYS A 371 -29.78 18.37 3.80
C LYS A 371 -31.06 18.75 4.55
N ARG A 372 -32.01 19.40 3.88
CA ARG A 372 -33.29 19.81 4.48
C ARG A 372 -34.27 18.64 4.57
N GLU A 373 -34.47 17.93 3.47
CA GLU A 373 -35.54 16.94 3.34
C GLU A 373 -35.08 15.51 3.61
N GLY A 374 -33.82 15.19 3.36
CA GLY A 374 -33.29 13.82 3.37
C GLY A 374 -33.81 12.96 2.21
N GLU A 375 -33.12 11.85 1.92
CA GLU A 375 -33.60 10.86 0.95
C GLU A 375 -34.83 10.15 1.53
N GLN A 376 -35.96 10.11 0.82
CA GLN A 376 -37.17 9.47 1.35
C GLN A 376 -36.99 7.96 1.45
N THR A 377 -37.53 7.37 2.50
CA THR A 377 -37.54 5.92 2.69
C THR A 377 -38.95 5.43 3.02
N SER A 378 -39.19 4.14 2.82
CA SER A 378 -40.40 3.45 3.26
C SER A 378 -40.43 3.16 4.77
N GLU A 379 -39.35 3.46 5.49
CA GLU A 379 -39.21 3.18 6.92
C GLU A 379 -39.94 4.24 7.75
N THR A 380 -40.60 3.80 8.83
CA THR A 380 -41.30 4.70 9.76
C THR A 380 -40.57 4.81 11.09
N CYS A 381 -40.62 5.99 11.70
CA CYS A 381 -39.95 6.26 12.96
C CYS A 381 -40.64 5.52 14.10
N ASN A 382 -39.95 4.56 14.72
CA ASN A 382 -40.45 3.79 15.85
C ASN A 382 -40.75 4.61 17.12
N ARG A 383 -40.37 5.90 17.17
CA ARG A 383 -40.64 6.79 18.31
C ARG A 383 -41.84 7.71 18.12
N CYS A 384 -42.15 8.12 16.89
CA CYS A 384 -43.22 9.11 16.65
C CYS A 384 -44.06 8.84 15.40
N GLY A 385 -43.86 7.72 14.71
CA GLY A 385 -44.66 7.29 13.54
C GLY A 385 -44.40 8.07 12.24
N LYS A 386 -43.71 9.21 12.27
CA LYS A 386 -43.35 9.99 11.07
C LYS A 386 -42.35 9.21 10.17
N PRO A 387 -42.32 9.44 8.84
CA PRO A 387 -41.36 8.77 7.96
C PRO A 387 -39.90 9.01 8.38
N MET A 388 -39.04 8.02 8.15
CA MET A 388 -37.59 8.18 8.26
C MET A 388 -37.04 8.61 6.91
N VAL A 389 -36.02 9.47 6.95
CA VAL A 389 -35.31 9.96 5.77
C VAL A 389 -33.82 9.71 5.95
N ILE A 390 -33.12 9.42 4.86
CA ILE A 390 -31.66 9.27 4.92
C ILE A 390 -31.04 10.65 4.93
N ARG A 391 -30.21 10.90 5.95
CA ARG A 391 -29.39 12.10 6.05
C ARG A 391 -27.93 11.74 6.04
N MET A 392 -27.10 12.70 5.63
CA MET A 392 -25.66 12.52 5.51
C MET A 392 -24.97 13.10 6.74
N GLY A 393 -24.21 12.27 7.45
CA GLY A 393 -23.43 12.65 8.61
C GLY A 393 -21.94 12.45 8.38
N ARG A 394 -21.14 12.84 9.36
CA ARG A 394 -19.67 12.68 9.34
C ARG A 394 -19.18 11.22 9.24
N TYR A 395 -20.07 10.24 9.46
CA TYR A 395 -19.77 8.80 9.43
C TYR A 395 -20.55 8.07 8.33
N GLY A 396 -21.05 8.81 7.32
CA GLY A 396 -21.85 8.24 6.23
C GLY A 396 -23.33 8.56 6.33
N LYS A 397 -24.12 7.88 5.49
CA LYS A 397 -25.58 8.00 5.44
C LYS A 397 -26.20 7.32 6.68
N PHE A 398 -27.23 7.92 7.25
CA PHE A 398 -27.99 7.35 8.38
C PHE A 398 -29.47 7.71 8.24
N LEU A 399 -30.36 6.86 8.76
CA LEU A 399 -31.79 7.16 8.86
C LEU A 399 -32.02 8.16 9.99
N ALA A 400 -32.75 9.23 9.71
CA ALA A 400 -33.19 10.24 10.68
C ALA A 400 -34.70 10.41 10.58
N CYS A 401 -35.37 10.66 11.70
CA CYS A 401 -36.79 11.01 11.67
C CYS A 401 -37.00 12.32 10.90
N SER A 402 -37.94 12.32 9.94
CA SER A 402 -38.38 13.53 9.22
C SER A 402 -38.88 14.64 10.15
N GLY A 403 -39.36 14.28 11.35
CA GLY A 403 -39.80 15.22 12.38
C GLY A 403 -38.70 15.92 13.17
N TYR A 404 -37.43 15.84 12.76
CA TYR A 404 -36.34 16.62 13.38
C TYR A 404 -36.58 18.14 13.19
N PRO A 405 -36.39 19.00 14.22
CA PRO A 405 -35.68 18.75 15.49
C PRO A 405 -36.54 18.20 16.64
N GLU A 406 -37.86 18.11 16.48
CA GLU A 406 -38.80 17.66 17.53
C GLU A 406 -38.61 16.18 17.88
N CYS A 407 -38.33 15.35 16.89
CA CYS A 407 -37.96 13.94 17.08
C CYS A 407 -36.51 13.70 16.62
N ARG A 408 -35.61 13.48 17.59
CA ARG A 408 -34.17 13.26 17.36
C ARG A 408 -33.81 11.78 17.15
N ASN A 409 -34.75 10.97 16.71
CA ASN A 409 -34.51 9.55 16.48
C ASN A 409 -33.66 9.33 15.23
N THR A 410 -32.59 8.54 15.34
CA THR A 410 -31.69 8.22 14.24
C THR A 410 -31.28 6.74 14.30
N ARG A 411 -31.04 6.11 13.15
CA ARG A 411 -30.61 4.70 13.03
C ARG A 411 -29.57 4.55 11.90
N PRO A 412 -28.58 3.65 12.01
CA PRO A 412 -27.73 3.29 10.88
C PRO A 412 -28.55 2.68 9.72
N LEU A 413 -28.04 2.78 8.48
CA LEU A 413 -28.70 2.22 7.29
C LEU A 413 -28.51 0.72 7.14
N ASP A 414 -27.35 0.20 7.52
CA ASP A 414 -26.90 -1.11 7.06
C ASP A 414 -27.53 -2.31 7.79
N GLY A 415 -28.53 -2.13 8.66
CA GLY A 415 -29.16 -3.23 9.40
C GLY A 415 -28.22 -4.02 10.33
N LYS A 416 -26.91 -3.78 10.27
CA LYS A 416 -25.95 -4.09 11.32
C LYS A 416 -26.39 -3.30 12.53
N LYS A 417 -27.16 -3.96 13.41
CA LYS A 417 -27.01 -3.71 14.83
C LYS A 417 -25.51 -3.71 15.05
N GLU A 418 -24.94 -2.57 15.43
CA GLU A 418 -23.85 -2.67 16.39
C GLU A 418 -24.45 -3.57 17.47
N GLU A 419 -23.95 -4.80 17.58
CA GLU A 419 -24.18 -5.56 18.80
C GLU A 419 -23.94 -4.55 19.91
N PRO A 420 -24.93 -4.32 20.81
CA PRO A 420 -24.72 -3.36 21.87
C PRO A 420 -23.39 -3.74 22.50
N GLU A 421 -22.39 -2.83 22.43
CA GLU A 421 -21.12 -3.00 23.15
C GLU A 421 -21.54 -3.55 24.51
N GLU A 422 -21.08 -4.76 24.86
CA GLU A 422 -21.42 -5.36 26.16
C GLU A 422 -21.25 -4.25 27.18
N VAL A 423 -22.36 -3.88 27.81
CA VAL A 423 -22.36 -2.81 28.78
C VAL A 423 -21.61 -3.40 29.96
N VAL A 424 -20.28 -3.23 29.97
CA VAL A 424 -19.42 -3.68 31.06
C VAL A 424 -19.90 -2.91 32.27
N GLN A 425 -20.69 -3.60 33.10
CA GLN A 425 -21.14 -3.08 34.38
C GLN A 425 -19.90 -2.89 35.24
N SER A 426 -19.76 -1.71 35.81
CA SER A 426 -18.71 -1.44 36.79
C SER A 426 -19.29 -1.68 38.17
N ASP A 427 -18.46 -2.12 39.11
CA ASP A 427 -18.81 -2.22 40.53
C ASP A 427 -19.01 -0.84 41.20
N GLU A 428 -18.75 0.25 40.48
CA GLU A 428 -18.87 1.63 40.95
C GLU A 428 -20.32 2.13 40.94
N ILE A 429 -20.74 2.73 42.05
CA ILE A 429 -22.06 3.34 42.21
C ILE A 429 -21.96 4.86 41.93
N CYS A 430 -22.98 5.40 41.26
CA CYS A 430 -23.08 6.83 41.00
C CYS A 430 -23.32 7.64 42.28
N ASP A 431 -22.36 8.49 42.67
CA ASP A 431 -22.46 9.37 43.86
C ASP A 431 -23.66 10.34 43.83
N GLN A 432 -24.24 10.59 42.65
CA GLN A 432 -25.34 11.55 42.51
C GLN A 432 -26.73 10.92 42.64
N CYS A 433 -26.89 9.63 42.30
CA CYS A 433 -28.22 9.01 42.24
C CYS A 433 -28.27 7.55 42.71
N GLY A 434 -27.16 6.99 43.19
CA GLY A 434 -27.10 5.63 43.72
C GLY A 434 -27.27 4.51 42.68
N SER A 435 -27.35 4.83 41.39
CA SER A 435 -27.48 3.82 40.32
C SER A 435 -26.11 3.30 39.88
N PRO A 436 -26.01 2.06 39.35
CA PRO A 436 -24.75 1.51 38.86
C PRO A 436 -24.13 2.37 37.77
N MET A 437 -22.81 2.45 37.72
CA MET A 437 -22.09 3.09 36.62
C MET A 437 -21.71 2.06 35.55
N VAL A 438 -21.74 2.48 34.30
CA VAL A 438 -21.42 1.66 33.13
C VAL A 438 -20.21 2.24 32.39
N VAL A 439 -19.34 1.37 31.88
CA VAL A 439 -18.19 1.81 31.08
C VAL A 439 -18.69 2.25 29.70
N LYS A 440 -18.29 3.46 29.27
CA LYS A 440 -18.59 4.00 27.95
C LYS A 440 -17.32 4.52 27.27
N ASN A 441 -17.33 4.52 25.95
CA ASN A 441 -16.27 5.08 25.12
C ASN A 441 -16.52 6.57 24.83
N GLY A 442 -15.54 7.43 25.14
CA GLY A 442 -15.60 8.87 24.91
C GLY A 442 -14.41 9.41 24.09
N ARG A 443 -14.44 10.70 23.77
CA ARG A 443 -13.36 11.39 23.03
C ARG A 443 -11.97 11.20 23.66
N PHE A 444 -11.92 11.06 24.98
CA PHE A 444 -10.68 11.01 25.76
C PHE A 444 -10.30 9.61 26.24
N GLY A 445 -11.06 8.56 25.89
CA GLY A 445 -10.86 7.19 26.36
C GLY A 445 -12.13 6.62 27.00
N LYS A 446 -11.99 5.46 27.63
CA LYS A 446 -13.06 4.82 28.42
C LYS A 446 -13.34 5.63 29.70
N PHE A 447 -14.61 5.77 30.05
CA PHE A 447 -15.05 6.46 31.27
C PHE A 447 -16.29 5.78 31.85
N LEU A 448 -16.57 6.04 33.13
CA LEU A 448 -17.78 5.59 33.80
C LEU A 448 -18.88 6.63 33.61
N ALA A 449 -20.06 6.20 33.15
CA ALA A 449 -21.25 7.02 33.06
C ALA A 449 -22.37 6.41 33.91
N CYS A 450 -23.22 7.23 34.53
CA CYS A 450 -24.40 6.71 35.22
C CYS A 450 -25.29 5.90 34.27
N SER A 451 -25.74 4.71 34.70
CA SER A 451 -26.70 3.87 33.95
C SER A 451 -28.00 4.61 33.61
N ARG A 452 -28.42 5.59 34.42
CA ARG A 452 -29.62 6.43 34.19
C ARG A 452 -29.36 7.64 33.29
N TYR A 453 -28.27 7.70 32.55
CA TYR A 453 -28.07 8.75 31.55
C TYR A 453 -29.17 8.69 30.47
N PRO A 454 -29.85 9.80 30.12
CA PRO A 454 -29.50 11.20 30.36
C PRO A 454 -30.11 11.86 31.61
N GLU A 455 -30.93 11.13 32.39
CA GLU A 455 -31.60 11.62 33.61
C GLU A 455 -30.58 11.99 34.69
N CYS A 456 -29.51 11.19 34.82
CA CYS A 456 -28.33 11.49 35.63
C CYS A 456 -27.10 11.64 34.72
N LYS A 457 -26.50 12.83 34.71
CA LYS A 457 -25.34 13.16 33.85
C LYS A 457 -23.99 12.93 34.55
N ALA A 458 -23.98 12.24 35.69
CA ALA A 458 -22.74 11.93 36.41
C ALA A 458 -21.80 11.09 35.53
N THR A 459 -20.55 11.51 35.47
CA THR A 459 -19.46 10.78 34.81
C THR A 459 -18.22 10.79 35.69
N LYS A 460 -17.44 9.71 35.64
CA LYS A 460 -16.17 9.57 36.35
C LYS A 460 -15.12 8.98 35.41
N PRO A 461 -13.83 9.32 35.57
CA PRO A 461 -12.74 8.61 34.88
C PRO A 461 -12.73 7.13 35.26
N LEU A 462 -12.40 6.25 34.31
CA LEU A 462 -12.18 4.83 34.60
C LEU A 462 -10.80 4.66 35.25
N SER A 463 -10.79 4.31 36.54
CA SER A 463 -9.55 4.09 37.31
C SER A 463 -8.92 2.74 36.94
N THR A 464 -7.59 2.69 36.93
CA THR A 464 -6.83 1.42 36.81
C THR A 464 -6.68 0.70 38.16
N GLY A 465 -7.15 1.29 39.25
CA GLY A 465 -6.95 0.79 40.62
C GLY A 465 -5.57 1.12 41.21
N VAL A 466 -4.65 1.69 40.42
CA VAL A 466 -3.29 2.02 40.85
C VAL A 466 -3.20 3.48 41.35
N PRO A 467 -2.76 3.72 42.59
CA PRO A 467 -2.48 5.07 43.09
C PRO A 467 -1.35 5.75 42.29
N CYS A 468 -1.41 7.08 42.16
CA CYS A 468 -0.33 7.81 41.52
C CYS A 468 0.97 7.66 42.35
N PRO A 469 2.09 7.21 41.75
CA PRO A 469 3.33 7.01 42.49
C PRO A 469 4.09 8.32 42.78
N GLN A 470 3.57 9.47 42.35
CA GLN A 470 4.21 10.76 42.56
C GLN A 470 4.08 11.18 44.03
N PRO A 471 5.19 11.51 44.73
CA PRO A 471 5.14 11.90 46.14
C PRO A 471 4.17 13.06 46.39
N GLY A 472 3.28 12.91 47.36
CA GLY A 472 2.28 13.93 47.72
C GLY A 472 1.05 14.00 46.80
N CYS A 473 0.89 13.07 45.84
CA CYS A 473 -0.30 13.01 44.99
C CYS A 473 -1.34 12.04 45.55
N SER A 474 -2.56 12.52 45.78
CA SER A 474 -3.73 11.69 46.15
C SER A 474 -4.50 11.12 44.95
N GLY A 475 -3.98 11.34 43.73
CA GLY A 475 -4.61 10.90 42.50
C GLY A 475 -4.45 9.41 42.22
N THR A 476 -5.24 8.90 41.29
CA THR A 476 -5.16 7.53 40.75
C THR A 476 -4.78 7.59 39.28
N ILE A 477 -4.24 6.49 38.75
CA ILE A 477 -3.91 6.42 37.33
C ILE A 477 -5.15 6.04 36.52
N VAL A 478 -5.44 6.85 35.48
CA VAL A 478 -6.60 6.69 34.60
C VAL A 478 -6.17 6.57 33.15
N GLU A 479 -6.97 5.87 32.34
CA GLU A 479 -6.74 5.73 30.90
C GLU A 479 -7.07 7.05 30.15
N ARG A 480 -6.22 7.44 29.20
CA ARG A 480 -6.39 8.60 28.34
C ARG A 480 -5.96 8.33 26.90
N ARG A 481 -6.43 9.17 25.97
CA ARG A 481 -6.10 9.11 24.55
C ARG A 481 -5.30 10.33 24.08
N SER A 482 -4.17 10.11 23.43
CA SER A 482 -3.32 11.17 22.87
C SER A 482 -3.93 11.80 21.60
N LYS A 483 -3.42 12.96 21.17
CA LYS A 483 -3.85 13.63 19.91
C LYS A 483 -3.70 12.75 18.67
N ARG A 484 -2.75 11.81 18.67
CA ARG A 484 -2.51 10.83 17.59
C ARG A 484 -3.28 9.51 17.77
N GLY A 485 -4.21 9.45 18.74
CA GLY A 485 -5.09 8.29 18.96
C GLY A 485 -4.52 7.18 19.82
N ARG A 486 -3.23 7.23 20.19
CA ARG A 486 -2.56 6.24 21.06
C ARG A 486 -3.04 6.37 22.51
N ILE A 487 -3.34 5.23 23.15
CA ILE A 487 -3.72 5.13 24.57
C ILE A 487 -2.48 5.36 25.44
N PHE A 488 -2.65 6.08 26.54
CA PHE A 488 -1.66 6.25 27.60
C PHE A 488 -2.40 6.38 28.94
N TYR A 489 -1.68 6.22 30.04
CA TYR A 489 -2.25 6.28 31.37
C TYR A 489 -1.63 7.44 32.12
N SER A 490 -2.45 8.26 32.79
CA SER A 490 -1.96 9.46 33.49
C SER A 490 -2.68 9.69 34.80
N CYS A 491 -2.09 10.50 35.68
CA CYS A 491 -2.72 10.87 36.93
C CYS A 491 -4.08 11.57 36.72
N SER A 492 -5.09 11.18 37.50
CA SER A 492 -6.43 11.75 37.49
C SER A 492 -6.46 13.24 37.87
N THR A 493 -5.43 13.73 38.58
CA THR A 493 -5.32 15.13 39.03
C THR A 493 -4.58 16.04 38.04
N TYR A 494 -4.22 15.55 36.84
CA TYR A 494 -3.68 16.40 35.77
C TYR A 494 -4.59 17.64 35.53
N PRO A 495 -4.04 18.85 35.40
CA PRO A 495 -2.62 19.16 35.15
C PRO A 495 -1.73 19.25 36.41
N ASN A 496 -2.28 19.13 37.62
CA ASN A 496 -1.51 19.30 38.86
C ASN A 496 -0.46 18.20 39.09
N CYS A 497 -0.67 17.03 38.50
CA CYS A 497 0.31 15.95 38.45
C CYS A 497 0.44 15.46 37.00
N GLU A 498 1.63 15.60 36.42
CA GLU A 498 1.93 15.24 35.02
C GLU A 498 2.42 13.80 34.86
N TYR A 499 2.37 12.99 35.93
CA TYR A 499 2.80 11.60 35.86
C TYR A 499 1.99 10.82 34.81
N ALA A 500 2.69 10.20 33.86
CA ALA A 500 2.11 9.42 32.79
C ALA A 500 2.98 8.24 32.39
N LEU A 501 2.36 7.19 31.88
CA LEU A 501 2.99 6.00 31.34
C LEU A 501 2.25 5.50 30.09
N TRP A 502 2.96 4.75 29.25
CA TRP A 502 2.43 4.24 27.99
C TRP A 502 1.75 2.88 28.11
N ASP A 503 2.19 2.07 29.06
CA ASP A 503 1.73 0.71 29.29
C ASP A 503 0.69 0.70 30.42
N ARG A 504 -0.24 -0.25 30.42
CA ARG A 504 -1.34 -0.29 31.40
C ARG A 504 -0.80 -0.68 32.78
N PRO A 505 -0.99 0.13 33.83
CA PRO A 505 -0.59 -0.27 35.18
C PRO A 505 -1.59 -1.25 35.79
N ILE A 506 -1.08 -2.22 36.54
CA ILE A 506 -1.86 -3.17 37.33
C ILE A 506 -1.47 -3.09 38.81
N PRO A 507 -2.42 -3.24 39.75
CA PRO A 507 -2.18 -3.09 41.20
C PRO A 507 -1.50 -4.33 41.80
N GLU A 508 -0.37 -4.74 41.22
CA GLU A 508 0.48 -5.82 41.69
C GLU A 508 1.86 -5.27 42.07
N GLU A 509 2.34 -5.58 43.26
CA GLU A 509 3.67 -5.17 43.70
C GLU A 509 4.77 -6.01 43.00
N CYS A 510 5.85 -5.36 42.55
CA CYS A 510 6.94 -6.07 41.90
C CYS A 510 7.73 -6.92 42.90
N PRO A 511 7.88 -8.25 42.69
CA PRO A 511 8.55 -9.13 43.65
C PRO A 511 10.07 -8.94 43.72
N HIS A 512 10.69 -8.26 42.74
CA HIS A 512 12.14 -8.03 42.73
C HIS A 512 12.57 -6.71 43.39
N CYS A 513 11.72 -5.68 43.33
CA CYS A 513 12.15 -4.33 43.70
C CYS A 513 11.09 -3.53 44.47
N HIS A 514 9.99 -4.19 44.87
CA HIS A 514 8.90 -3.62 45.65
C HIS A 514 8.27 -2.37 45.02
N ASN A 515 8.32 -2.27 43.69
CA ASN A 515 7.62 -1.21 42.97
C ASN A 515 6.11 -1.43 43.15
N PRO A 516 5.32 -0.39 43.52
CA PRO A 516 3.95 -0.54 44.00
C PRO A 516 2.93 -1.01 42.94
N PHE A 517 3.35 -1.11 41.68
CA PHE A 517 2.52 -1.59 40.57
C PHE A 517 3.41 -2.23 39.49
N LEU A 518 2.82 -3.07 38.65
CA LEU A 518 3.44 -3.60 37.42
C LEU A 518 2.77 -2.98 36.20
N VAL A 519 3.30 -3.21 35.00
CA VAL A 519 2.67 -2.77 33.75
C VAL A 519 2.50 -3.92 32.76
N GLU A 520 1.35 -3.94 32.09
CA GLU A 520 1.04 -4.84 30.98
C GLU A 520 1.50 -4.21 29.66
N LYS A 521 2.31 -4.96 28.91
CA LYS A 521 2.78 -4.60 27.59
C LYS A 521 2.33 -5.63 26.57
N VAL A 522 1.56 -5.16 25.60
CA VAL A 522 1.20 -5.92 24.40
C VAL A 522 2.38 -5.90 23.43
N LEU A 523 2.89 -7.08 23.07
CA LEU A 523 3.94 -7.25 22.06
C LEU A 523 3.37 -7.13 20.64
N ARG A 524 4.24 -6.99 19.64
CA ARG A 524 3.81 -6.97 18.23
C ARG A 524 3.14 -8.28 17.79
N SER A 525 3.43 -9.38 18.49
CA SER A 525 2.82 -10.71 18.32
C SER A 525 1.37 -10.78 18.82
N GLY A 526 0.90 -9.80 19.59
CA GLY A 526 -0.41 -9.84 20.28
C GLY A 526 -0.34 -10.37 21.72
N GLU A 527 0.78 -10.98 22.11
CA GLU A 527 0.99 -11.51 23.46
C GLU A 527 1.09 -10.39 24.51
N VAL A 528 0.48 -10.62 25.68
CA VAL A 528 0.52 -9.69 26.83
C VAL A 528 1.60 -10.16 27.80
N THR A 529 2.56 -9.28 28.08
CA THR A 529 3.61 -9.51 29.07
C THR A 529 3.50 -8.52 30.22
N THR A 530 3.64 -9.00 31.45
CA THR A 530 3.69 -8.16 32.64
C THR A 530 5.15 -7.85 32.97
N ARG A 531 5.48 -6.58 33.23
CA ARG A 531 6.86 -6.17 33.58
C ARG A 531 6.90 -5.07 34.63
N CYS A 532 8.04 -4.95 35.30
CA CYS A 532 8.26 -3.82 36.21
C CYS A 532 8.58 -2.52 35.43
N PRO A 533 7.93 -1.39 35.73
CA PRO A 533 8.21 -0.10 35.09
C PRO A 533 9.46 0.60 35.67
N ARG A 534 9.99 0.17 36.81
CA ARG A 534 11.15 0.78 37.46
C ARG A 534 12.42 0.56 36.62
N LYS A 535 13.08 1.65 36.23
CA LYS A 535 14.37 1.61 35.53
C LYS A 535 15.38 0.79 36.35
N GLY A 536 16.00 -0.23 35.72
CA GLY A 536 16.96 -1.13 36.36
C GLY A 536 16.35 -2.42 36.94
N CYS A 537 15.02 -2.54 37.05
CA CYS A 537 14.38 -3.80 37.44
C CYS A 537 14.08 -4.67 36.21
N GLY A 538 14.63 -5.89 36.19
CA GLY A 538 14.49 -6.84 35.07
C GLY A 538 13.25 -7.73 35.10
N TYR A 539 12.36 -7.59 36.08
CA TYR A 539 11.23 -8.50 36.28
C TYR A 539 10.26 -8.51 35.09
N ARG A 540 9.94 -9.73 34.62
CA ARG A 540 8.92 -10.02 33.61
C ARG A 540 8.19 -11.32 33.93
N ARG A 541 6.89 -11.37 33.64
CA ARG A 541 6.03 -12.55 33.73
C ARG A 541 5.20 -12.64 32.45
N GLU A 542 5.20 -13.80 31.80
CA GLU A 542 4.31 -14.12 30.69
C GLU A 542 2.95 -14.53 31.25
N MET A 543 1.85 -14.01 30.67
CA MET A 543 0.52 -14.53 31.00
C MET A 543 0.30 -15.82 30.22
N VAL A 544 0.13 -16.93 30.93
CA VAL A 544 -0.41 -18.17 30.37
C VAL A 544 -1.91 -17.93 30.18
N GLU A 545 -2.41 -18.02 28.95
CA GLU A 545 -3.85 -17.94 28.67
C GLU A 545 -4.61 -18.99 29.50
N GLN A 546 -5.62 -18.55 30.24
CA GLN A 546 -6.65 -19.49 30.69
C GLN A 546 -7.56 -19.77 29.48
N PRO A 547 -7.76 -21.03 29.09
CA PRO A 547 -8.65 -21.36 27.98
C PRO A 547 -10.08 -20.98 28.36
N VAL A 548 -10.74 -20.22 27.49
CA VAL A 548 -12.19 -19.96 27.50
C VAL A 548 -12.90 -21.09 26.77
#